data_AF-A0A7S2PVF4-F1
#
_entry.id   AF-A0A7S2PVF4-F1
#
_cell.length_a   1.000
_cell.length_b   1.000
_cell.length_c   1.000
_cell.angle_alpha   90.00
_cell.angle_beta   90.00
_cell.angle_gamma   90.00
#
_symmetry.space_group_name_H-M   'P 1'
#
loop_
_entity.id
_entity.type
_entity.pdbx_description
1 polymer ?
#
loop_
_entity_poly.entity_id
_entity_poly.type
_entity_poly.pdbx_seq_one_letter_code
_entity_poly.pdbx_strand_id
1 'polypeptide(L)'
;AAEAPPAAAAEALAAVPGAAGLWEATWWDPQGHDETFAFIAKSCVKELSVQADNLQKRYKEQGPAGKFKPCVYVERMVVAAMPRGGGVLVYSPVPLTPELEAAVKAKGGCKLLVLPSSEHARHYRGWMEAFAEAVVVCPGGESMAPILKDLGDAAQVLDANAKSKWSQAAVRALTGTNYEVLDAGGFQELLIMLRSSKTLLTSDSIYLGSSDKKDPSGWKNFPEKEWSQLYFDVFCAKSPSLLPRYRHLLNEEQKKTVAKVMQKVIEWKPERVTSARSGKTSEGEGKHGVDEAERILKGHWAWCWQ
;
A
#
# COMPACT_ATOMS: atom_id res chain seq x y z
N ALA A 1 -30.89 -7.03 20.60
CA ALA A 1 -30.46 -6.21 19.46
C ALA A 1 -29.04 -6.60 19.13
N ALA A 2 -28.71 -6.91 17.87
CA ALA A 2 -27.32 -7.08 17.47
C ALA A 2 -26.62 -5.73 17.67
N GLU A 3 -25.50 -5.71 18.39
CA GLU A 3 -24.64 -4.52 18.44
C GLU A 3 -24.26 -4.13 17.02
N ALA A 4 -24.33 -2.83 16.73
CA ALA A 4 -23.89 -2.32 15.43
C ALA A 4 -22.44 -2.77 15.18
N PRO A 5 -22.07 -3.13 13.93
CA PRO A 5 -20.69 -3.43 13.62
C PRO A 5 -19.80 -2.28 14.09
N PRO A 6 -18.57 -2.56 14.59
CA PRO A 6 -17.63 -1.52 15.00
C PRO A 6 -17.53 -0.47 13.89
N ALA A 7 -17.72 0.80 14.24
CA ALA A 7 -17.68 1.89 13.29
C ALA A 7 -16.35 1.85 12.54
N ALA A 8 -16.40 1.97 11.21
CA ALA A 8 -15.21 2.20 10.40
C ALA A 8 -14.48 3.40 10.99
N ALA A 9 -13.23 3.24 11.40
CA ALA A 9 -12.44 4.31 11.97
C ALA A 9 -11.12 4.37 11.22
N ALA A 10 -10.90 5.49 10.52
CA ALA A 10 -9.53 5.87 10.19
C ALA A 10 -8.84 6.19 11.52
N GLU A 11 -7.70 5.58 11.78
CA GLU A 11 -6.88 5.98 12.91
C GLU A 11 -6.41 7.42 12.73
N ALA A 12 -6.24 8.14 13.85
CA ALA A 12 -5.68 9.46 13.82
C ALA A 12 -4.29 9.45 13.17
N LEU A 13 -3.97 10.51 12.44
CA LEU A 13 -2.68 10.65 11.76
C LEU A 13 -1.53 10.63 12.79
N ALA A 14 -0.77 9.55 12.82
CA ALA A 14 0.29 9.29 13.79
C ALA A 14 1.68 9.55 13.17
N ALA A 15 2.63 10.08 13.96
CA ALA A 15 3.99 10.25 13.48
C ALA A 15 4.70 8.90 13.36
N VAL A 16 5.47 8.70 12.29
CA VAL A 16 6.27 7.48 12.12
C VAL A 16 7.57 7.60 12.95
N PRO A 17 7.83 6.69 13.90
CA PRO A 17 9.04 6.74 14.72
C PRO A 17 10.32 6.74 13.87
N GLY A 18 11.28 7.60 14.23
CA GLY A 18 12.56 7.73 13.53
C GLY A 18 12.47 8.31 12.10
N ALA A 19 11.33 8.89 11.71
CA ALA A 19 11.11 9.46 10.38
C ALA A 19 10.50 10.87 10.48
N ALA A 20 11.35 11.87 10.72
CA ALA A 20 10.90 13.26 10.81
C ALA A 20 10.15 13.70 9.54
N GLY A 21 8.98 14.31 9.73
CA GLY A 21 8.12 14.74 8.61
C GLY A 21 7.36 13.61 7.93
N LEU A 22 7.26 12.43 8.54
CA LEU A 22 6.46 11.31 8.07
C LEU A 22 5.36 10.97 9.09
N TRP A 23 4.16 10.76 8.57
CA TRP A 23 3.00 10.32 9.33
C TRP A 23 2.27 9.21 8.59
N GLU A 24 1.49 8.43 9.33
CA GLU A 24 0.65 7.39 8.77
C GLU A 24 -0.73 7.38 9.42
N ALA A 25 -1.72 6.92 8.66
CA ALA A 25 -3.05 6.61 9.15
C ALA A 25 -3.46 5.26 8.58
N THR A 26 -4.17 4.46 9.36
CA THR A 26 -4.69 3.18 8.90
C THR A 26 -6.21 3.22 8.84
N TRP A 27 -6.78 2.39 7.97
CA TRP A 27 -8.24 2.26 7.83
C TRP A 27 -8.58 0.84 7.40
N TRP A 28 -9.72 0.33 7.85
CA TRP A 28 -10.30 -0.91 7.35
C TRP A 28 -11.81 -0.75 7.13
N ASP A 29 -12.33 -1.51 6.17
CA ASP A 29 -13.75 -1.52 5.85
C ASP A 29 -14.44 -2.62 6.65
N PRO A 30 -15.33 -2.31 7.62
CA PRO A 30 -16.07 -3.35 8.31
C PRO A 30 -16.99 -4.18 7.40
N GLN A 31 -17.38 -3.63 6.24
CA GLN A 31 -18.21 -4.31 5.25
C GLN A 31 -17.38 -5.10 4.23
N GLY A 32 -16.06 -4.89 4.19
CA GLY A 32 -15.14 -5.55 3.25
C GLY A 32 -14.90 -7.03 3.53
N HIS A 33 -15.62 -7.62 4.49
CA HIS A 33 -15.42 -9.00 4.93
C HIS A 33 -15.58 -10.00 3.79
N ASP A 34 -16.75 -10.00 3.14
CA ASP A 34 -17.08 -11.01 2.14
C ASP A 34 -16.18 -10.89 0.91
N GLU A 35 -15.82 -9.66 0.51
CA GLU A 35 -14.89 -9.40 -0.59
C GLU A 35 -13.48 -9.92 -0.27
N THR A 36 -12.96 -9.57 0.90
CA THR A 36 -11.63 -10.01 1.35
C THR A 36 -11.59 -11.53 1.49
N PHE A 37 -12.63 -12.14 2.07
CA PHE A 37 -12.74 -13.58 2.19
C PHE A 37 -12.78 -14.26 0.81
N ALA A 38 -13.59 -13.75 -0.13
CA ALA A 38 -13.66 -14.29 -1.49
C ALA A 38 -12.30 -14.26 -2.18
N PHE A 39 -11.52 -13.18 -1.98
CA PHE A 39 -10.16 -13.07 -2.49
C PHE A 39 -9.21 -14.12 -1.91
N ILE A 40 -9.25 -14.32 -0.58
CA ILE A 40 -8.46 -15.36 0.10
C ILE A 40 -8.87 -16.74 -0.41
N ALA A 41 -10.16 -17.04 -0.42
CA ALA A 41 -10.70 -18.34 -0.80
C ALA A 41 -10.31 -18.73 -2.24
N LYS A 42 -10.31 -17.77 -3.18
CA LYS A 42 -9.87 -17.99 -4.57
C LYS A 42 -8.39 -18.37 -4.66
N SER A 43 -7.59 -17.98 -3.68
CA SER A 43 -6.14 -18.19 -3.65
C SER A 43 -5.72 -19.37 -2.75
N CYS A 44 -6.66 -19.96 -2.00
CA CYS A 44 -6.41 -21.09 -1.13
C CYS A 44 -6.06 -22.36 -1.92
N VAL A 45 -5.04 -23.07 -1.46
CA VAL A 45 -4.82 -24.48 -1.82
C VAL A 45 -5.81 -25.37 -1.05
N LYS A 46 -6.01 -26.61 -1.51
CA LYS A 46 -6.98 -27.56 -0.95
C LYS A 46 -6.80 -27.78 0.55
N GLU A 47 -5.56 -27.75 1.04
CA GLU A 47 -5.24 -27.95 2.45
C GLU A 47 -5.71 -26.75 3.31
N LEU A 48 -5.67 -25.54 2.76
CA LEU A 48 -6.05 -24.30 3.46
C LEU A 48 -7.54 -23.96 3.29
N SER A 49 -8.24 -24.54 2.31
CA SER A 49 -9.66 -24.25 2.08
C SER A 49 -10.53 -24.67 3.26
N VAL A 50 -10.23 -25.81 3.91
CA VAL A 50 -10.94 -26.27 5.11
C VAL A 50 -10.79 -25.27 6.26
N GLN A 51 -9.59 -24.72 6.45
CA GLN A 51 -9.34 -23.68 7.45
C GLN A 51 -10.12 -22.41 7.12
N ALA A 52 -10.09 -21.97 5.85
CA ALA A 52 -10.84 -20.81 5.39
C ALA A 52 -12.36 -20.96 5.65
N ASP A 53 -12.93 -22.11 5.30
CA ASP A 53 -14.36 -22.40 5.50
C ASP A 53 -14.74 -22.40 6.99
N ASN A 54 -13.88 -22.95 7.85
CA ASN A 54 -14.10 -22.96 9.30
C ASN A 54 -14.09 -21.53 9.89
N LEU A 55 -13.14 -20.69 9.47
CA LEU A 55 -13.09 -19.30 9.91
C LEU A 55 -14.30 -18.51 9.38
N GLN A 56 -14.74 -18.76 8.15
CA GLN A 56 -15.93 -18.13 7.58
C GLN A 56 -17.20 -18.52 8.31
N LYS A 57 -17.34 -19.81 8.63
CA LYS A 57 -18.45 -20.31 9.45
C LYS A 57 -18.46 -19.64 10.82
N ARG A 58 -17.31 -19.58 11.49
CA ARG A 58 -17.17 -18.89 12.79
C ARG A 58 -17.55 -17.41 12.69
N TYR A 59 -17.13 -16.70 11.64
CA TYR A 59 -17.56 -15.32 11.42
C TYR A 59 -19.07 -15.21 11.24
N LYS A 60 -19.70 -16.06 10.44
CA LYS A 60 -21.16 -16.05 10.28
C LYS A 60 -21.91 -16.28 11.60
N GLU A 61 -21.36 -17.11 12.48
CA GLU A 61 -21.97 -17.45 13.77
C GLU A 61 -21.70 -16.39 14.87
N GLN A 62 -20.52 -15.75 14.86
CA GLN A 62 -20.01 -14.96 16.00
C GLN A 62 -19.63 -13.51 15.64
N GLY A 63 -19.41 -13.23 14.36
CA GLY A 63 -18.83 -11.99 13.87
C GLY A 63 -19.79 -10.80 13.81
N PRO A 64 -21.02 -10.94 13.31
CA PRO A 64 -22.02 -9.88 13.38
C PRO A 64 -22.30 -9.39 14.81
N ALA A 65 -22.11 -10.26 15.81
CA ALA A 65 -22.23 -9.93 17.23
C ALA A 65 -20.92 -9.41 17.86
N GLY A 66 -19.90 -9.09 17.03
CA GLY A 66 -18.64 -8.48 17.46
C GLY A 66 -17.63 -9.40 18.16
N LYS A 67 -17.95 -10.68 18.34
CA LYS A 67 -17.12 -11.67 19.06
C LYS A 67 -15.99 -12.28 18.22
N PHE A 68 -16.08 -12.15 16.90
CA PHE A 68 -15.04 -12.54 15.96
C PHE A 68 -14.96 -11.49 14.85
N LYS A 69 -13.91 -10.67 14.83
CA LYS A 69 -13.80 -9.53 13.92
C LYS A 69 -13.70 -9.99 12.45
N PRO A 70 -14.15 -9.14 11.50
CA PRO A 70 -14.16 -9.52 10.10
C PRO A 70 -12.76 -9.71 9.53
N CYS A 71 -12.69 -10.57 8.53
CA CYS A 71 -11.53 -10.68 7.64
C CYS A 71 -11.48 -9.49 6.70
N VAL A 72 -10.68 -8.46 7.00
CA VAL A 72 -10.64 -7.21 6.23
C VAL A 72 -9.22 -6.72 6.08
N TYR A 73 -8.95 -6.09 4.94
CA TYR A 73 -7.70 -5.38 4.74
C TYR A 73 -7.62 -4.14 5.62
N VAL A 74 -6.47 -3.97 6.26
CA VAL A 74 -6.05 -2.66 6.72
C VAL A 74 -5.25 -1.98 5.63
N GLU A 75 -5.81 -0.90 5.13
CA GLU A 75 -5.11 0.06 4.30
C GLU A 75 -4.31 1.01 5.16
N ARG A 76 -3.18 1.43 4.60
CA ARG A 76 -2.31 2.44 5.18
C ARG A 76 -2.10 3.55 4.19
N MET A 77 -2.39 4.76 4.65
CA MET A 77 -1.96 5.99 4.01
C MET A 77 -0.68 6.50 4.66
N VAL A 78 0.22 7.01 3.85
CA VAL A 78 1.42 7.73 4.30
C VAL A 78 1.31 9.20 3.94
N VAL A 79 1.62 10.07 4.89
CA VAL A 79 1.69 11.53 4.70
C VAL A 79 3.13 11.98 4.92
N ALA A 80 3.71 12.71 3.97
CA ALA A 80 5.08 13.18 4.04
C ALA A 80 5.17 14.68 3.82
N ALA A 81 5.94 15.37 4.66
CA ALA A 81 6.24 16.79 4.48
C ALA A 81 6.99 17.01 3.16
N MET A 82 6.50 17.94 2.34
CA MET A 82 7.19 18.35 1.13
C MET A 82 8.34 19.32 1.47
N PRO A 83 9.43 19.35 0.66
CA PRO A 83 10.51 20.29 0.87
C PRO A 83 10.03 21.75 0.90
N ARG A 84 10.73 22.59 1.66
CA ARG A 84 10.49 24.06 1.74
C ARG A 84 9.09 24.45 2.23
N GLY A 85 8.42 23.60 3.01
CA GLY A 85 7.13 23.92 3.62
C GLY A 85 5.95 23.96 2.63
N GLY A 86 6.10 23.33 1.45
CA GLY A 86 5.07 23.29 0.42
C GLY A 86 3.92 22.31 0.70
N GLY A 87 3.47 22.18 1.95
CA GLY A 87 2.43 21.23 2.34
C GLY A 87 2.91 19.78 2.43
N VAL A 88 2.02 18.84 2.09
CA VAL A 88 2.29 17.40 2.19
C VAL A 88 2.00 16.62 0.91
N LEU A 89 2.78 15.54 0.74
CA LEU A 89 2.50 14.42 -0.12
C LEU A 89 1.63 13.42 0.64
N VAL A 90 0.57 12.92 0.00
CA VAL A 90 -0.30 11.86 0.50
C VAL A 90 -0.17 10.65 -0.43
N TYR A 91 0.20 9.49 0.10
CA TYR A 91 0.40 8.25 -0.64
C TYR A 91 -0.60 7.19 -0.18
N SER A 92 -1.32 6.59 -1.13
CA SER A 92 -2.42 5.65 -0.88
C SER A 92 -3.52 6.24 0.04
N PRO A 93 -4.38 7.13 -0.47
CA PRO A 93 -5.41 7.76 0.34
C PRO A 93 -6.38 6.73 0.95
N VAL A 94 -6.65 6.89 2.25
CA VAL A 94 -7.79 6.25 2.97
C VAL A 94 -9.00 7.19 2.96
N PRO A 95 -10.20 6.81 3.45
CA PRO A 95 -11.32 7.75 3.53
C PRO A 95 -10.95 9.01 4.29
N LEU A 96 -11.29 10.16 3.72
CA LEU A 96 -11.01 11.46 4.32
C LEU A 96 -12.05 11.77 5.39
N THR A 97 -11.68 11.62 6.66
CA THR A 97 -12.51 12.07 7.78
C THR A 97 -12.26 13.55 8.08
N PRO A 98 -13.17 14.26 8.76
CA PRO A 98 -12.96 15.66 9.17
C PRO A 98 -11.67 15.86 9.99
N GLU A 99 -11.34 14.89 10.87
CA GLU A 99 -10.14 14.92 11.70
C GLU A 99 -8.87 14.77 10.85
N LEU A 100 -8.90 13.85 9.87
CA LEU A 100 -7.79 13.62 8.96
C LEU A 100 -7.56 14.83 8.04
N GLU A 101 -8.65 15.41 7.52
CA GLU A 101 -8.61 16.64 6.73
C GLU A 101 -8.01 17.79 7.52
N ALA A 102 -8.48 18.02 8.76
CA ALA A 102 -7.94 19.06 9.64
C ALA A 102 -6.45 18.84 9.93
N ALA A 103 -6.04 17.60 10.21
CA ALA A 103 -4.65 17.25 10.47
C ALA A 103 -3.74 17.51 9.25
N VAL A 104 -4.22 17.22 8.04
CA VAL A 104 -3.50 17.49 6.80
C VAL A 104 -3.45 18.99 6.50
N LYS A 105 -4.54 19.73 6.69
CA LYS A 105 -4.58 21.20 6.54
C LYS A 105 -3.60 21.89 7.50
N ALA A 106 -3.52 21.43 8.74
CA ALA A 106 -2.56 21.95 9.72
C ALA A 106 -1.09 21.74 9.31
N LYS A 107 -0.81 20.81 8.38
CA LYS A 107 0.52 20.55 7.80
C LYS A 107 0.76 21.27 6.47
N GLY A 108 -0.11 22.22 6.10
CA GLY A 108 -0.03 22.99 4.85
C GLY A 108 -0.85 22.43 3.70
N GLY A 109 -1.70 21.43 3.95
CA GLY A 109 -2.60 20.83 2.96
C GLY A 109 -1.94 19.83 2.02
N CYS A 110 -2.75 18.98 1.39
CA CYS A 110 -2.27 18.06 0.36
C CYS A 110 -1.90 18.85 -0.91
N LYS A 111 -0.63 18.75 -1.33
CA LYS A 111 -0.14 19.33 -2.59
C LYS A 111 0.21 18.28 -3.63
N LEU A 112 0.46 17.05 -3.19
CA LEU A 112 0.67 15.90 -4.05
C LEU A 112 -0.12 14.71 -3.52
N LEU A 113 -1.08 14.23 -4.30
CA LEU A 113 -1.84 13.02 -4.04
C LEU A 113 -1.31 11.90 -4.93
N VAL A 114 -0.79 10.85 -4.33
CA VAL A 114 -0.22 9.70 -5.03
C VAL A 114 -1.18 8.52 -4.90
N LEU A 115 -1.69 8.08 -6.05
CA LEU A 115 -2.52 6.89 -6.18
C LEU A 115 -1.61 5.78 -6.71
N PRO A 116 -1.10 4.88 -5.85
CA PRO A 116 -0.01 4.02 -6.25
C PRO A 116 -0.44 2.88 -7.17
N SER A 117 -1.71 2.47 -7.12
CA SER A 117 -2.32 1.48 -8.01
C SER A 117 -3.83 1.70 -8.04
N SER A 118 -4.56 0.98 -8.89
CA SER A 118 -6.01 1.10 -8.98
C SER A 118 -6.73 0.71 -7.69
N GLU A 119 -6.22 -0.31 -6.99
CA GLU A 119 -6.75 -0.80 -5.72
C GLU A 119 -6.64 0.25 -4.60
N HIS A 120 -5.57 1.06 -4.63
CA HIS A 120 -5.30 2.11 -3.65
C HIS A 120 -5.77 3.50 -4.12
N ALA A 121 -6.52 3.55 -5.21
CA ALA A 121 -7.14 4.78 -5.68
C ALA A 121 -8.57 4.96 -5.16
N ARG A 122 -9.21 3.96 -4.56
CA ARG A 122 -10.65 3.95 -4.27
C ARG A 122 -11.20 5.17 -3.51
N HIS A 123 -10.39 5.84 -2.69
CA HIS A 123 -10.81 7.00 -1.88
C HIS A 123 -10.41 8.35 -2.46
N TYR A 124 -9.85 8.39 -3.67
CA TYR A 124 -9.23 9.59 -4.22
C TYR A 124 -10.19 10.79 -4.37
N ARG A 125 -11.49 10.55 -4.63
CA ARG A 125 -12.47 11.61 -4.91
C ARG A 125 -12.62 12.57 -3.73
N GLY A 126 -12.80 12.04 -2.51
CA GLY A 126 -12.94 12.87 -1.31
C GLY A 126 -11.70 13.72 -1.04
N TRP A 127 -10.51 13.21 -1.38
CA TRP A 127 -9.26 13.98 -1.30
C TRP A 127 -9.19 15.09 -2.34
N MET A 128 -9.60 14.83 -3.57
CA MET A 128 -9.61 15.86 -4.62
C MET A 128 -10.65 16.95 -4.35
N GLU A 129 -11.80 16.60 -3.78
CA GLU A 129 -12.81 17.58 -3.37
C GLU A 129 -12.27 18.51 -2.27
N ALA A 130 -11.63 17.95 -1.24
CA ALA A 130 -11.07 18.73 -0.13
C ALA A 130 -9.78 19.49 -0.49
N PHE A 131 -9.01 19.00 -1.46
CA PHE A 131 -7.73 19.54 -1.88
C PHE A 131 -7.66 19.69 -3.41
N ALA A 132 -8.55 20.51 -3.98
CA ALA A 132 -8.69 20.69 -5.43
C ALA A 132 -7.43 21.20 -6.16
N GLU A 133 -6.47 21.77 -5.43
CA GLU A 133 -5.17 22.20 -5.97
C GLU A 133 -4.08 21.12 -5.93
N ALA A 134 -4.38 19.93 -5.40
CA ALA A 134 -3.40 18.86 -5.27
C ALA A 134 -3.10 18.25 -6.64
N VAL A 135 -1.81 18.11 -6.95
CA VAL A 135 -1.36 17.36 -8.11
C VAL A 135 -1.57 15.88 -7.86
N VAL A 136 -2.19 15.16 -8.80
CA VAL A 136 -2.42 13.72 -8.70
C VAL A 136 -1.37 12.98 -9.51
N VAL A 137 -0.64 12.05 -8.89
CA VAL A 137 0.30 11.17 -9.61
C VAL A 137 -0.19 9.73 -9.46
N CYS A 138 -0.25 9.02 -10.57
CA CYS A 138 -0.61 7.62 -10.58
C CYS A 138 0.11 6.88 -11.72
N PRO A 139 0.21 5.55 -11.67
CA PRO A 139 0.65 4.83 -12.85
C PRO A 139 -0.41 4.93 -13.95
N GLY A 140 0.03 4.78 -15.21
CA GLY A 140 -0.87 4.53 -16.33
C GLY A 140 -1.24 3.06 -16.43
N GLY A 141 -1.71 2.64 -17.60
CA GLY A 141 -2.06 1.25 -17.90
C GLY A 141 -3.54 0.93 -17.72
N GLU A 142 -3.91 -0.30 -18.07
CA GLU A 142 -5.31 -0.73 -18.18
C GLU A 142 -6.05 -0.69 -16.84
N SER A 143 -5.38 -1.08 -15.76
CA SER A 143 -5.97 -1.08 -14.40
C SER A 143 -6.36 0.32 -13.93
N MET A 144 -5.58 1.33 -14.32
CA MET A 144 -5.79 2.73 -13.97
C MET A 144 -6.67 3.48 -14.96
N ALA A 145 -6.93 2.94 -16.16
CA ALA A 145 -7.69 3.62 -17.20
C ALA A 145 -9.08 4.13 -16.76
N PRO A 146 -9.88 3.40 -15.97
CA PRO A 146 -11.16 3.91 -15.47
C PRO A 146 -10.99 5.13 -14.55
N ILE A 147 -9.97 5.11 -13.69
CA ILE A 147 -9.67 6.20 -12.76
C ILE A 147 -9.14 7.41 -13.53
N LEU A 148 -8.21 7.21 -14.48
CA LEU A 148 -7.70 8.26 -15.36
C LEU A 148 -8.83 8.93 -16.16
N LYS A 149 -9.79 8.13 -16.64
CA LYS A 149 -10.98 8.67 -17.33
C LYS A 149 -11.85 9.52 -16.41
N ASP A 150 -12.05 9.08 -15.16
CA ASP A 150 -12.85 9.79 -14.16
C ASP A 150 -12.17 11.08 -13.67
N LEU A 151 -10.83 11.05 -13.55
CA LEU A 151 -10.00 12.23 -13.33
C LEU A 151 -10.08 13.22 -14.51
N GLY A 152 -10.37 12.72 -15.72
CA GLY A 152 -10.51 13.51 -16.94
C GLY A 152 -9.23 14.25 -17.32
N ASP A 153 -9.39 15.35 -18.04
CA ASP A 153 -8.30 16.28 -18.36
C ASP A 153 -7.93 17.20 -17.17
N ALA A 154 -8.24 16.80 -15.93
CA ALA A 154 -7.83 17.56 -14.76
C ALA A 154 -6.32 17.84 -14.88
N ALA A 155 -5.98 19.12 -14.90
CA ALA A 155 -4.70 19.66 -15.38
C ALA A 155 -3.45 19.21 -14.60
N GLN A 156 -3.61 18.28 -13.66
CA GLN A 156 -2.61 17.89 -12.68
C GLN A 156 -2.51 16.36 -12.49
N VAL A 157 -3.03 15.55 -13.42
CA VAL A 157 -2.84 14.09 -13.40
C VAL A 157 -1.57 13.71 -14.14
N LEU A 158 -0.69 12.97 -13.48
CA LEU A 158 0.62 12.60 -14.00
C LEU A 158 0.72 11.09 -14.16
N ASP A 159 0.61 10.64 -15.41
CA ASP A 159 0.91 9.26 -15.78
C ASP A 159 2.42 9.01 -15.67
N ALA A 160 2.82 8.24 -14.67
CA ALA A 160 4.21 7.90 -14.42
C ALA A 160 4.86 7.00 -15.48
N ASN A 161 4.07 6.41 -16.41
CA ASN A 161 4.59 5.72 -17.59
C ASN A 161 4.90 6.71 -18.73
N ALA A 162 4.25 7.87 -18.76
CA ALA A 162 4.42 8.91 -19.76
C ALA A 162 5.25 10.10 -19.25
N LYS A 163 6.36 9.83 -18.54
CA LYS A 163 7.22 10.85 -17.89
C LYS A 163 7.64 12.00 -18.83
N SER A 164 7.80 11.72 -20.12
CA SER A 164 8.17 12.71 -21.15
C SER A 164 7.11 13.79 -21.40
N LYS A 165 5.86 13.56 -20.97
CA LYS A 165 4.74 14.49 -21.15
C LYS A 165 4.50 15.39 -19.94
N TRP A 166 5.32 15.26 -18.89
CA TRP A 166 5.10 15.98 -17.64
C TRP A 166 5.46 17.46 -17.76
N SER A 167 4.62 18.32 -17.19
CA SER A 167 4.91 19.75 -17.08
C SER A 167 6.06 20.02 -16.10
N GLN A 168 6.66 21.21 -16.16
CA GLN A 168 7.67 21.60 -15.16
C GLN A 168 7.10 21.66 -13.74
N ALA A 169 5.82 22.01 -13.59
CA ALA A 169 5.13 22.01 -12.30
C ALA A 169 5.00 20.59 -11.72
N ALA A 170 4.71 19.62 -12.59
CA ALA A 170 4.64 18.20 -12.25
C ALA A 170 5.98 17.64 -11.75
N VAL A 171 7.06 17.92 -12.47
CA VAL A 171 8.41 17.53 -12.06
C VAL A 171 8.77 18.18 -10.72
N ARG A 172 8.37 19.44 -10.50
CA ARG A 172 8.59 20.14 -9.24
C ARG A 172 7.81 19.53 -8.08
N ALA A 173 6.59 19.04 -8.30
CA ALA A 173 5.78 18.42 -7.24
C ALA A 173 6.46 17.14 -6.69
N LEU A 174 7.22 16.43 -7.52
CA LEU A 174 8.03 15.27 -7.11
C LEU A 174 9.47 15.65 -6.68
N THR A 175 9.74 16.94 -6.45
CA THR A 175 11.03 17.35 -5.88
C THR A 175 11.18 16.74 -4.49
N GLY A 176 12.31 16.08 -4.26
CA GLY A 176 12.57 15.36 -3.02
C GLY A 176 12.24 13.87 -3.10
N THR A 177 11.71 13.38 -4.23
CA THR A 177 11.40 11.95 -4.40
C THR A 177 12.13 11.31 -5.57
N ASN A 178 12.45 10.02 -5.44
CA ASN A 178 12.69 9.14 -6.58
C ASN A 178 11.40 8.37 -6.84
N TYR A 179 11.13 7.97 -8.08
CA TYR A 179 9.94 7.22 -8.41
C TYR A 179 10.17 6.31 -9.61
N GLU A 180 9.46 5.18 -9.64
CA GLU A 180 9.46 4.24 -10.75
C GLU A 180 8.12 3.50 -10.80
N VAL A 181 7.69 3.13 -12.01
CA VAL A 181 6.52 2.28 -12.20
C VAL A 181 6.97 0.83 -12.35
N LEU A 182 6.40 -0.02 -11.53
CA LEU A 182 6.52 -1.47 -11.62
C LEU A 182 5.29 -2.00 -12.38
N ASP A 183 5.51 -2.74 -13.47
CA ASP A 183 4.45 -3.47 -14.17
C ASP A 183 4.63 -4.96 -13.93
N ALA A 184 3.68 -5.56 -13.22
CA ALA A 184 3.60 -6.97 -12.91
C ALA A 184 2.43 -7.62 -13.66
N GLY A 185 2.52 -7.62 -15.00
CA GLY A 185 1.58 -8.35 -15.85
C GLY A 185 0.23 -7.65 -15.97
N GLY A 186 0.27 -6.34 -16.24
CA GLY A 186 -0.92 -5.50 -16.35
C GLY A 186 -1.37 -4.90 -15.01
N PHE A 187 -0.74 -5.28 -13.90
CA PHE A 187 -0.82 -4.57 -12.64
C PHE A 187 0.29 -3.54 -12.56
N GLN A 188 -0.06 -2.26 -12.59
CA GLN A 188 0.90 -1.17 -12.48
C GLN A 188 0.90 -0.59 -11.08
N GLU A 189 2.10 -0.38 -10.56
CA GLU A 189 2.32 0.23 -9.26
C GLU A 189 3.37 1.33 -9.33
N LEU A 190 3.06 2.47 -8.73
CA LEU A 190 4.00 3.55 -8.54
C LEU A 190 4.73 3.42 -7.20
N LEU A 191 6.03 3.16 -7.30
CA LEU A 191 6.98 3.14 -6.19
C LEU A 191 7.55 4.55 -6.00
N ILE A 192 7.59 5.05 -4.77
CA ILE A 192 8.15 6.36 -4.45
C ILE A 192 9.15 6.24 -3.30
N MET A 193 10.35 6.77 -3.46
CA MET A 193 11.27 6.97 -2.34
C MET A 193 11.33 8.43 -1.93
N LEU A 194 11.05 8.69 -0.66
CA LEU A 194 11.27 9.99 -0.03
C LEU A 194 12.78 10.13 0.28
N ARG A 195 13.47 11.07 -0.38
CA ARG A 195 14.94 11.21 -0.22
C ARG A 195 15.34 11.69 1.17
N SER A 196 14.54 12.57 1.80
CA SER A 196 14.85 13.15 3.11
C SER A 196 14.86 12.10 4.23
N SER A 197 13.93 11.16 4.20
CA SER A 197 13.79 10.10 5.19
C SER A 197 14.31 8.74 4.71
N LYS A 198 14.87 8.69 3.49
CA LYS A 198 15.28 7.48 2.76
C LYS A 198 14.25 6.35 2.85
N THR A 199 12.98 6.72 2.78
CA THR A 199 11.85 5.79 2.97
C THR A 199 11.23 5.46 1.62
N LEU A 200 11.24 4.19 1.25
CA LEU A 200 10.55 3.67 0.08
C LEU A 200 9.09 3.36 0.44
N LEU A 201 8.18 3.98 -0.30
CA LEU A 201 6.74 3.76 -0.26
C LEU A 201 6.37 2.79 -1.37
N THR A 202 5.67 1.73 -0.98
CA THR A 202 5.13 0.68 -1.85
C THR A 202 3.67 0.43 -1.48
N SER A 203 2.96 -0.31 -2.32
CA SER A 203 1.59 -0.78 -2.07
C SER A 203 1.54 -2.31 -2.17
N ASP A 204 1.15 -2.87 -3.30
CA ASP A 204 0.91 -4.32 -3.44
C ASP A 204 2.12 -5.11 -3.98
N SER A 205 3.17 -4.44 -4.40
CA SER A 205 4.38 -5.08 -4.91
C SER A 205 5.21 -5.65 -3.78
N ILE A 206 5.33 -4.90 -2.69
CA ILE A 206 6.12 -5.26 -1.51
C ILE A 206 5.22 -5.25 -0.29
N TYR A 207 5.12 -6.41 0.36
CA TYR A 207 4.39 -6.60 1.60
C TYR A 207 5.40 -6.82 2.73
N LEU A 208 5.22 -6.21 3.90
CA LEU A 208 6.31 -6.16 4.89
C LEU A 208 6.34 -7.29 5.91
N GLY A 209 5.46 -8.29 5.80
CA GLY A 209 5.62 -9.59 6.45
C GLY A 209 6.38 -10.60 5.60
N SER A 210 7.09 -10.15 4.58
CA SER A 210 7.54 -11.02 3.52
C SER A 210 9.01 -11.44 3.68
N SER A 211 9.88 -10.62 4.26
CA SER A 211 11.32 -10.90 4.30
C SER A 211 11.73 -12.09 5.16
N ASP A 212 10.89 -12.48 6.13
CA ASP A 212 11.01 -13.75 6.86
C ASP A 212 9.70 -14.53 6.76
N LYS A 213 9.76 -15.70 6.10
CA LYS A 213 8.61 -16.63 5.96
C LYS A 213 8.15 -17.22 7.30
N LYS A 214 8.79 -16.87 8.41
CA LYS A 214 8.45 -17.28 9.78
C LYS A 214 8.03 -16.12 10.67
N ASP A 215 7.99 -14.89 10.16
CA ASP A 215 7.60 -13.71 10.94
C ASP A 215 6.16 -13.26 10.62
N PRO A 216 5.15 -13.71 11.39
CA PRO A 216 3.77 -13.28 11.20
C PRO A 216 3.54 -11.83 11.65
N SER A 217 4.50 -11.17 12.32
CA SER A 217 4.33 -9.82 12.88
C SER A 217 4.16 -8.73 11.81
N GLY A 218 4.56 -9.01 10.57
CA GLY A 218 4.28 -8.15 9.44
C GLY A 218 2.79 -7.93 9.18
N TRP A 219 1.92 -8.80 9.69
CA TRP A 219 0.48 -8.78 9.44
C TRP A 219 -0.36 -8.40 10.68
N LYS A 220 0.25 -7.67 11.62
CA LYS A 220 -0.33 -7.27 12.92
C LYS A 220 -1.65 -6.48 12.84
N ASN A 221 -2.02 -6.02 11.65
CA ASN A 221 -3.17 -5.14 11.45
C ASN A 221 -4.46 -5.90 11.09
N PHE A 222 -4.45 -7.22 10.95
CA PHE A 222 -5.72 -7.95 10.83
C PHE A 222 -6.51 -7.87 12.15
N PRO A 223 -7.82 -7.58 12.13
CA PRO A 223 -8.63 -7.50 13.34
C PRO A 223 -8.74 -8.81 14.14
N GLU A 224 -8.54 -9.98 13.49
CA GLU A 224 -8.36 -11.28 14.16
C GLU A 224 -7.06 -11.94 13.71
N LYS A 225 -6.35 -12.56 14.66
CA LYS A 225 -5.06 -13.23 14.43
C LYS A 225 -5.20 -14.44 13.51
N GLU A 226 -6.29 -15.20 13.60
CA GLU A 226 -6.50 -16.36 12.75
C GLU A 226 -6.68 -15.96 11.27
N TRP A 227 -7.29 -14.80 11.01
CA TRP A 227 -7.32 -14.25 9.65
C TRP A 227 -5.94 -13.85 9.16
N SER A 228 -5.15 -13.20 10.02
CA SER A 228 -3.76 -12.83 9.70
C SER A 228 -2.92 -14.06 9.36
N GLN A 229 -3.08 -15.15 10.10
CA GLN A 229 -2.35 -16.39 9.88
C GLN A 229 -2.77 -17.09 8.58
N LEU A 230 -4.08 -17.23 8.33
CA LEU A 230 -4.58 -17.79 7.07
C LEU A 230 -4.08 -16.95 5.88
N TYR A 231 -4.12 -15.63 6.00
CA TYR A 231 -3.61 -14.73 4.97
C TYR A 231 -2.11 -14.96 4.73
N PHE A 232 -1.32 -15.05 5.79
CA PHE A 232 0.11 -15.37 5.71
C PHE A 232 0.37 -16.72 5.02
N ASP A 233 -0.39 -17.75 5.35
CA ASP A 233 -0.20 -19.09 4.81
C ASP A 233 -0.58 -19.18 3.33
N VAL A 234 -1.66 -18.48 2.94
CA VAL A 234 -2.10 -18.38 1.55
C VAL A 234 -1.12 -17.54 0.73
N PHE A 235 -0.68 -16.40 1.26
CA PHE A 235 0.03 -15.40 0.46
C PHE A 235 1.56 -15.39 0.62
N CYS A 236 2.10 -15.79 1.76
CA CYS A 236 3.51 -15.55 2.11
C CYS A 236 4.33 -16.81 2.40
N ALA A 237 3.71 -17.90 2.88
CA ALA A 237 4.47 -19.11 3.27
C ALA A 237 5.37 -19.66 2.15
N LYS A 238 5.01 -19.46 0.88
CA LYS A 238 5.79 -19.94 -0.28
C LYS A 238 6.79 -18.92 -0.82
N SER A 239 6.55 -17.61 -0.72
CA SER A 239 7.50 -16.59 -1.18
C SER A 239 7.45 -15.29 -0.37
N PRO A 240 8.61 -14.62 -0.23
CA PRO A 240 8.76 -13.38 0.50
C PRO A 240 8.43 -12.12 -0.33
N SER A 241 7.68 -12.20 -1.43
CA SER A 241 7.56 -11.04 -2.34
C SER A 241 6.40 -11.14 -3.32
N LEU A 242 5.65 -10.04 -3.50
CA LEU A 242 4.37 -9.95 -4.23
C LEU A 242 3.23 -10.80 -3.65
N LEU A 243 1.98 -10.35 -3.81
CA LEU A 243 0.85 -11.28 -3.64
C LEU A 243 1.01 -12.46 -4.60
N PRO A 244 0.81 -13.72 -4.17
CA PRO A 244 0.93 -14.90 -5.04
C PRO A 244 0.12 -14.85 -6.32
N ARG A 245 -0.96 -14.06 -6.36
CA ARG A 245 -1.67 -13.83 -7.62
C ARG A 245 -0.72 -13.30 -8.69
N TYR A 246 0.17 -12.36 -8.39
CA TYR A 246 1.14 -11.90 -9.38
C TYR A 246 2.21 -12.95 -9.64
N ARG A 247 2.64 -13.71 -8.62
CA ARG A 247 3.70 -14.73 -8.78
C ARG A 247 3.40 -15.79 -9.84
N HIS A 248 2.15 -16.24 -9.92
CA HIS A 248 1.73 -17.27 -10.85
C HIS A 248 1.29 -16.72 -12.20
N LEU A 249 1.17 -15.39 -12.32
CA LEU A 249 0.72 -14.73 -13.55
C LEU A 249 1.88 -14.16 -14.37
N LEU A 250 3.05 -13.92 -13.77
CA LEU A 250 4.20 -13.41 -14.52
C LEU A 250 4.87 -14.51 -15.35
N ASN A 251 4.99 -14.24 -16.64
CA ASN A 251 5.89 -14.99 -17.50
C ASN A 251 7.36 -14.57 -17.28
N GLU A 252 8.30 -15.32 -17.87
CA GLU A 252 9.74 -15.10 -17.71
C GLU A 252 10.22 -13.71 -18.19
N GLU A 253 9.55 -13.12 -19.17
CA GLU A 253 9.88 -11.77 -19.65
C GLU A 253 9.40 -10.69 -18.68
N GLN A 254 8.19 -10.85 -18.14
CA GLN A 254 7.63 -9.95 -17.13
C GLN A 254 8.45 -9.98 -15.84
N LYS A 255 8.86 -11.18 -15.39
CA LYS A 255 9.79 -11.35 -14.26
C LYS A 255 11.09 -10.55 -14.45
N LYS A 256 11.72 -10.61 -15.63
CA LYS A 256 12.92 -9.82 -15.96
C LYS A 256 12.67 -8.32 -15.92
N THR A 257 11.49 -7.88 -16.35
CA THR A 257 11.10 -6.46 -16.33
C THR A 257 10.94 -5.95 -14.90
N VAL A 258 10.23 -6.70 -14.06
CA VAL A 258 10.11 -6.40 -12.62
C VAL A 258 11.50 -6.41 -11.96
N ALA A 259 12.35 -7.39 -12.26
CA ALA A 259 13.70 -7.47 -11.70
C ALA A 259 14.55 -6.22 -12.00
N LYS A 260 14.45 -5.65 -13.21
CA LYS A 260 15.15 -4.41 -13.58
C LYS A 260 14.66 -3.20 -12.79
N VAL A 261 13.35 -3.07 -12.58
CA VAL A 261 12.78 -2.01 -11.74
C VAL A 261 13.27 -2.16 -10.31
N MET A 262 13.22 -3.37 -9.77
CA MET A 262 13.69 -3.65 -8.41
C MET A 262 15.18 -3.38 -8.21
N GLN A 263 16.01 -3.68 -9.21
CA GLN A 263 17.42 -3.33 -9.18
C GLN A 263 17.63 -1.81 -9.06
N LYS A 264 16.91 -1.00 -9.84
CA LYS A 264 16.98 0.47 -9.74
C LYS A 264 16.54 0.95 -8.35
N VAL A 265 15.46 0.39 -7.81
CA VAL A 265 14.93 0.75 -6.49
C VAL A 265 15.93 0.43 -5.37
N ILE A 266 16.61 -0.72 -5.46
CA ILE A 266 17.69 -1.09 -4.53
C ILE A 266 18.84 -0.09 -4.60
N GLU A 267 19.23 0.36 -5.79
CA GLU A 267 20.29 1.35 -6.00
C GLU A 267 19.98 2.72 -5.38
N TRP A 268 18.70 3.03 -5.11
CA TRP A 268 18.34 4.25 -4.37
C TRP A 268 18.75 4.19 -2.89
N LYS A 269 19.12 3.01 -2.38
CA LYS A 269 19.57 2.77 -0.99
C LYS A 269 18.54 3.24 0.06
N PRO A 270 17.31 2.73 0.02
CA PRO A 270 16.35 3.04 1.07
C PRO A 270 16.82 2.46 2.41
N GLU A 271 16.64 3.23 3.47
CA GLU A 271 16.89 2.81 4.85
C GLU A 271 15.62 2.31 5.54
N ARG A 272 14.46 2.52 4.88
CA ARG A 272 13.14 2.09 5.35
C ARG A 272 12.26 1.73 4.16
N VAL A 273 11.41 0.71 4.33
CA VAL A 273 10.36 0.35 3.38
C VAL A 273 9.01 0.35 4.12
N THR A 274 8.00 0.96 3.49
CA THR A 274 6.60 0.97 3.94
C THR A 274 5.72 0.36 2.85
N SER A 275 4.63 -0.30 3.25
CA SER A 275 3.60 -0.80 2.34
C SER A 275 2.26 -0.16 2.70
N ALA A 276 1.52 0.25 1.67
CA ALA A 276 0.15 0.76 1.80
C ALA A 276 -0.85 -0.35 2.14
N ARG A 277 -0.45 -1.62 2.02
CA ARG A 277 -1.27 -2.76 2.46
C ARG A 277 -0.64 -3.39 3.70
N SER A 278 -1.49 -3.64 4.71
CA SER A 278 -1.22 -4.36 5.96
C SER A 278 0.23 -4.89 6.12
N GLY A 279 1.09 -4.06 6.69
CA GLY A 279 2.52 -4.35 6.82
C GLY A 279 3.17 -3.52 7.91
N LYS A 280 3.82 -4.07 8.93
CA LYS A 280 4.77 -3.31 9.78
C LYS A 280 5.72 -2.49 8.87
N THR A 281 5.93 -1.19 9.12
CA THR A 281 7.04 -0.45 8.48
C THR A 281 8.35 -1.16 8.85
N SER A 282 9.34 -1.33 7.96
CA SER A 282 10.62 -1.94 8.39
C SER A 282 11.14 -1.20 9.63
N GLU A 283 11.19 -1.88 10.78
CA GLU A 283 11.44 -1.28 12.09
C GLU A 283 12.93 -1.40 12.40
N GLY A 284 13.58 -0.25 12.60
CA GLY A 284 14.91 -0.18 13.16
C GLY A 284 15.49 1.21 13.03
N GLU A 285 16.12 1.72 14.09
CA GLU A 285 16.96 2.91 14.01
C GLU A 285 18.36 2.53 13.54
N GLY A 286 18.97 3.40 12.75
CA GLY A 286 20.31 3.19 12.24
C GLY A 286 20.43 1.89 11.44
N LYS A 287 21.46 1.09 11.75
CA LYS A 287 21.85 -0.07 10.94
C LYS A 287 20.78 -1.17 10.85
N HIS A 288 20.00 -1.39 11.91
CA HIS A 288 18.99 -2.48 11.92
C HIS A 288 17.86 -2.24 10.92
N GLY A 289 17.39 -1.00 10.76
CA GLY A 289 16.37 -0.66 9.77
C GLY A 289 16.89 -0.81 8.34
N VAL A 290 18.13 -0.40 8.10
CA VAL A 290 18.82 -0.56 6.82
C VAL A 290 18.96 -2.02 6.42
N ASP A 291 19.43 -2.86 7.35
CA ASP A 291 19.62 -4.28 7.12
C ASP A 291 18.27 -4.97 6.80
N GLU A 292 17.19 -4.57 7.48
CA GLU A 292 15.84 -5.08 7.20
C GLU A 292 15.31 -4.64 5.83
N ALA A 293 15.41 -3.34 5.51
CA ALA A 293 15.00 -2.79 4.22
C ALA A 293 15.76 -3.47 3.06
N GLU A 294 17.08 -3.62 3.19
CA GLU A 294 17.90 -4.31 2.19
C GLU A 294 17.50 -5.78 2.03
N ARG A 295 17.25 -6.49 3.14
CA ARG A 295 16.79 -7.88 3.13
C ARG A 295 15.44 -8.04 2.42
N ILE A 296 14.47 -7.16 2.68
CA ILE A 296 13.17 -7.15 2.00
C ILE A 296 13.35 -7.00 0.48
N LEU A 297 14.12 -5.99 0.06
CA LEU A 297 14.27 -5.67 -1.36
C LEU A 297 15.07 -6.71 -2.11
N LYS A 298 16.16 -7.24 -1.53
CA LYS A 298 16.93 -8.33 -2.12
C LYS A 298 16.14 -9.62 -2.19
N GLY A 299 15.34 -9.94 -1.16
CA GLY A 299 14.43 -11.08 -1.19
C GLY A 299 13.42 -10.97 -2.32
N HIS A 300 12.89 -9.77 -2.55
CA HIS A 300 11.99 -9.51 -3.67
C HIS A 300 12.69 -9.63 -5.03
N TRP A 301 13.85 -9.02 -5.19
CA TRP A 301 14.63 -9.08 -6.43
C TRP A 301 15.06 -10.51 -6.78
N ALA A 302 15.56 -11.28 -5.80
CA ALA A 302 15.97 -12.66 -6.00
C ALA A 302 14.81 -13.54 -6.46
N TRP A 303 13.60 -13.34 -5.91
CA TRP A 303 12.40 -14.03 -6.38
C TRP A 303 12.07 -13.72 -7.84
N CYS A 304 12.23 -12.47 -8.29
CA CYS A 304 11.97 -12.09 -9.68
C CYS A 304 12.95 -12.74 -10.67
N TRP A 305 14.09 -13.25 -10.20
CA TRP A 305 15.14 -13.84 -11.05
C TRP A 305 15.10 -15.37 -11.09
N GLN A 306 14.34 -16.00 -10.19
CA GLN A 306 14.16 -17.46 -10.10
C GLN A 306 12.97 -17.94 -10.95
#